data_AF-A0A971R5B0-F1
#
_entry.id   AF-A0A971R5B0-F1
#
_cell.length_a   1.000
_cell.length_b   1.000
_cell.length_c   1.000
_cell.angle_alpha   90.00
_cell.angle_beta   90.00
_cell.angle_gamma   90.00
#
_symmetry.space_group_name_H-M   'P 1'
#
loop_
_entity.id
_entity.type
_entity.pdbx_description
1 polymer ?
#
loop_
_entity_poly.entity_id
_entity_poly.type
_entity_poly.pdbx_seq_one_letter_code
_entity_poly.pdbx_strand_id
1 'polypeptide(L)'
;MAERIVLIGAGSAQFGLGTLTDLFQSEPLRGSTIVLLDINPTALERVRQLAQQYLDQHKLPYTLLATTSRDEALPGATFCVSSIEVGSRFELWEQDWNIPLQYGIRQVYGENGGPGGLFHSLRIIPPILAICGDVLRHCPEAYVFNFSNPMSRICTTVGRKYPDLRLIGLCHEVASLERHLPAMLGVPFEELELDPAGLNHFTFLLAARYRSTGK
;
A
#
# COMPACT_ATOMS: atom_id res chain seq x y z
N MET A 1 -5.21 22.37 -3.48
CA MET A 1 -6.09 22.20 -4.66
C MET A 1 -6.94 20.97 -4.38
N ALA A 2 -8.17 20.90 -4.88
CA ALA A 2 -8.99 19.70 -4.68
C ALA A 2 -8.45 18.58 -5.56
N GLU A 3 -7.97 17.50 -4.95
CA GLU A 3 -7.40 16.36 -5.66
C GLU A 3 -8.48 15.32 -5.99
N ARG A 4 -8.19 14.42 -6.94
CA ARG A 4 -8.99 13.21 -7.15
C ARG A 4 -8.12 12.00 -6.83
N ILE A 5 -8.45 11.33 -5.74
CA ILE A 5 -7.65 10.24 -5.14
C ILE A 5 -8.42 8.95 -5.31
N VAL A 6 -7.83 7.97 -6.00
CA VAL A 6 -8.43 6.64 -6.20
C VAL A 6 -7.79 5.64 -5.25
N LEU A 7 -8.59 5.00 -4.42
CA LEU A 7 -8.16 3.91 -3.53
C LEU A 7 -8.51 2.57 -4.20
N ILE A 8 -7.51 1.83 -4.65
CA ILE A 8 -7.64 0.56 -5.38
C ILE A 8 -7.46 -0.60 -4.39
N GLY A 9 -8.46 -1.48 -4.30
CA GLY A 9 -8.55 -2.47 -3.22
C GLY A 9 -9.23 -1.92 -1.96
N ALA A 10 -10.10 -0.91 -2.13
CA ALA A 10 -10.74 -0.20 -1.03
C ALA A 10 -11.71 -1.04 -0.20
N GLY A 11 -12.11 -2.23 -0.65
CA GLY A 11 -12.95 -3.16 0.11
C GLY A 11 -12.22 -3.81 1.28
N SER A 12 -10.89 -3.70 1.35
CA SER A 12 -10.13 -4.06 2.54
C SER A 12 -10.47 -3.12 3.69
N ALA A 13 -11.23 -3.57 4.69
CA ALA A 13 -11.63 -2.71 5.81
C ALA A 13 -10.43 -2.13 6.56
N GLN A 14 -9.34 -2.89 6.70
CA GLN A 14 -8.12 -2.42 7.36
C GLN A 14 -7.42 -1.32 6.55
N PHE A 15 -7.19 -1.54 5.26
CA PHE A 15 -6.50 -0.56 4.41
C PHE A 15 -7.40 0.62 4.05
N GLY A 16 -8.62 0.35 3.59
CA GLY A 16 -9.59 1.34 3.16
C GLY A 16 -9.93 2.32 4.28
N LEU A 17 -10.36 1.84 5.46
CA LEU A 17 -10.73 2.74 6.56
C LEU A 17 -9.52 3.45 7.17
N GLY A 18 -8.38 2.77 7.28
CA GLY A 18 -7.13 3.39 7.75
C GLY A 18 -6.70 4.55 6.86
N THR A 19 -6.61 4.31 5.54
CA THR A 19 -6.25 5.33 4.55
C THR A 19 -7.25 6.48 4.54
N LEU A 20 -8.55 6.19 4.63
CA LEU A 20 -9.58 7.23 4.69
C LEU A 20 -9.43 8.12 5.92
N THR A 21 -9.07 7.54 7.06
CA THR A 21 -8.85 8.30 8.30
C THR A 21 -7.69 9.27 8.14
N ASP A 22 -6.57 8.82 7.58
CA ASP A 22 -5.40 9.67 7.30
C ASP A 22 -5.75 10.78 6.29
N LEU A 23 -6.49 10.46 5.23
CA LEU A 23 -6.96 11.44 4.24
C LEU A 23 -7.84 12.50 4.89
N PHE A 24 -8.79 12.10 5.75
CA PHE A 24 -9.72 13.04 6.40
C PHE A 24 -9.04 14.00 7.36
N GLN A 25 -7.92 13.60 7.95
CA GLN A 25 -7.10 14.42 8.85
C GLN A 25 -6.08 15.30 8.11
N SER A 26 -5.89 15.09 6.80
CA SER A 26 -4.89 15.80 6.01
C SER A 26 -5.42 17.16 5.54
N GLU A 27 -4.91 18.24 6.13
CA GLU A 27 -5.27 19.60 5.72
C GLU A 27 -4.94 19.91 4.24
N PRO A 28 -3.78 19.49 3.68
CA PRO A 28 -3.48 19.69 2.26
C PRO A 28 -4.46 19.01 1.30
N LEU A 29 -5.11 17.92 1.74
CA LEU A 29 -6.04 17.14 0.92
C LEU A 29 -7.50 17.48 1.18
N ARG A 30 -7.79 18.40 2.11
CA ARG A 30 -9.14 18.85 2.44
C ARG A 30 -9.86 19.38 1.20
N GLY A 31 -11.09 18.92 0.97
CA GLY A 31 -11.86 19.29 -0.23
C GLY A 31 -11.78 18.27 -1.37
N SER A 32 -10.94 17.24 -1.26
CA SER A 32 -10.69 16.29 -2.35
C SER A 32 -11.86 15.36 -2.64
N THR A 33 -11.87 14.82 -3.86
CA THR A 33 -12.73 13.69 -4.25
C THR A 33 -11.98 12.39 -4.00
N ILE A 34 -12.59 11.48 -3.24
CA ILE A 34 -12.05 10.16 -2.94
C ILE A 34 -12.92 9.13 -3.66
N VAL A 35 -12.28 8.26 -4.44
CA VAL A 35 -12.93 7.20 -5.20
C VAL A 35 -12.50 5.85 -4.66
N LEU A 36 -13.45 5.11 -4.08
CA LEU A 36 -13.24 3.75 -3.64
C LEU A 36 -13.42 2.81 -4.82
N LEU A 37 -12.38 2.05 -5.16
CA LEU A 37 -12.39 1.06 -6.23
C LEU A 37 -12.08 -0.32 -5.65
N ASP A 38 -12.99 -1.26 -5.86
CA ASP A 38 -12.78 -2.67 -5.54
C ASP A 38 -13.60 -3.56 -6.48
N ILE A 39 -13.17 -4.80 -6.70
CA ILE A 39 -13.90 -5.79 -7.50
C ILE A 39 -15.03 -6.45 -6.71
N ASN A 40 -14.98 -6.41 -5.38
CA ASN A 40 -15.99 -6.97 -4.49
C ASN A 40 -17.01 -5.90 -4.09
N PRO A 41 -18.21 -5.88 -4.71
CA PRO A 41 -19.20 -4.82 -4.45
C PRO A 41 -19.71 -4.84 -3.00
N THR A 42 -19.79 -6.02 -2.38
CA THR A 42 -20.26 -6.14 -0.99
C THR A 42 -19.26 -5.57 0.01
N ALA A 43 -17.96 -5.85 -0.17
CA ALA A 43 -16.91 -5.29 0.67
C ALA A 43 -16.78 -3.78 0.46
N LEU A 44 -16.81 -3.35 -0.80
CA LEU A 44 -16.78 -1.94 -1.20
C LEU A 44 -17.90 -1.13 -0.56
N GLU A 45 -19.14 -1.63 -0.63
CA GLU A 45 -20.30 -0.93 -0.09
C GLU A 45 -20.23 -0.77 1.43
N ARG A 46 -19.73 -1.77 2.16
CA ARG A 46 -19.52 -1.66 3.61
C ARG A 46 -18.54 -0.54 3.96
N VAL A 47 -17.40 -0.47 3.27
CA VAL A 47 -16.41 0.59 3.49
C VAL A 47 -16.98 1.96 3.12
N ARG A 48 -17.68 2.06 1.98
CA ARG A 48 -18.35 3.29 1.54
C ARG A 48 -19.36 3.80 2.57
N GLN A 49 -20.21 2.92 3.11
CA GLN A 49 -21.22 3.30 4.10
C GLN A 49 -20.58 3.85 5.37
N LEU A 50 -19.58 3.17 5.92
CA LEU A 50 -18.87 3.62 7.12
C LEU A 50 -18.16 4.96 6.89
N ALA A 51 -17.50 5.11 5.74
CA ALA A 51 -16.82 6.34 5.37
C ALA A 51 -17.80 7.51 5.19
N GLN A 52 -18.94 7.29 4.53
CA GLN A 52 -19.97 8.31 4.34
C GLN A 52 -20.58 8.74 5.68
N GLN A 53 -20.90 7.78 6.56
CA GLN A 53 -21.40 8.08 7.91
C GLN A 53 -20.43 8.98 8.68
N TYR A 54 -19.12 8.70 8.59
CA TYR A 54 -18.09 9.53 9.23
C TYR A 54 -18.05 10.96 8.64
N LEU A 55 -18.07 11.08 7.31
CA LEU A 55 -18.10 12.38 6.64
C LEU A 55 -19.32 13.22 7.05
N ASP A 56 -20.51 12.61 7.09
CA ASP A 56 -21.77 13.28 7.43
C ASP A 56 -21.78 13.71 8.89
N GLN A 57 -21.37 12.83 9.80
CA GLN A 57 -21.32 13.09 11.24
C GLN A 57 -20.38 14.26 11.57
N HIS A 58 -19.23 14.33 10.88
CA HIS A 58 -18.20 15.34 11.12
C HIS A 58 -18.27 16.53 10.15
N LYS A 59 -19.24 16.54 9.23
CA LYS A 59 -19.42 17.57 8.19
C LYS A 59 -18.12 17.88 7.43
N LEU A 60 -17.38 16.83 7.10
CA LEU A 60 -16.10 16.97 6.43
C LEU A 60 -16.32 17.23 4.93
N PRO A 61 -15.58 18.17 4.33
CA PRO A 61 -15.84 18.63 2.97
C PRO A 61 -15.16 17.70 1.93
N TYR A 62 -15.46 16.40 1.95
CA TYR A 62 -14.94 15.46 0.95
C TYR A 62 -16.09 14.94 0.08
N THR A 63 -15.79 14.71 -1.20
CA THR A 63 -16.70 13.97 -2.08
C THR A 63 -16.29 12.51 -2.07
N LEU A 64 -17.20 11.60 -1.73
CA LEU A 64 -16.95 10.16 -1.72
C LEU A 64 -17.70 9.48 -2.85
N LEU A 65 -16.96 8.76 -3.71
CA LEU A 65 -17.49 7.94 -4.79
C LEU A 65 -17.07 6.49 -4.57
N ALA A 66 -17.84 5.53 -5.08
CA ALA A 66 -17.47 4.13 -5.10
C ALA A 66 -17.90 3.49 -6.41
N THR A 67 -17.05 2.66 -6.99
CA THR A 67 -17.35 1.92 -8.22
C THR A 67 -16.53 0.64 -8.29
N THR A 68 -17.01 -0.34 -9.05
CA THR A 68 -16.25 -1.54 -9.40
C THR A 68 -15.56 -1.41 -10.77
N SER A 69 -15.74 -0.27 -11.46
CA SER A 69 -15.21 -0.01 -12.79
C SER A 69 -13.97 0.90 -12.74
N ARG A 70 -12.87 0.42 -13.31
CA ARG A 70 -11.64 1.22 -13.49
C ARG A 70 -11.86 2.39 -14.44
N ASP A 71 -12.67 2.20 -15.48
CA ASP A 71 -12.96 3.22 -16.49
C ASP A 71 -13.75 4.40 -15.90
N GLU A 72 -14.52 4.17 -14.84
CA GLU A 72 -15.21 5.22 -14.07
C GLU A 72 -14.32 5.83 -12.99
N ALA A 73 -13.48 5.01 -12.35
CA ALA A 73 -12.68 5.44 -11.21
C ALA A 73 -11.52 6.36 -11.62
N LEU A 74 -10.73 5.93 -12.60
CA LEU A 74 -9.41 6.50 -12.93
C LEU A 74 -9.40 7.87 -13.63
N PRO A 75 -10.39 8.24 -14.48
CA PRO A 75 -10.34 9.52 -15.19
C PRO A 75 -10.17 10.71 -14.24
N GLY A 76 -9.19 11.56 -14.54
CA GLY A 76 -8.87 12.76 -13.77
C GLY A 76 -8.21 12.52 -12.41
N ALA A 77 -7.84 11.28 -12.07
CA ALA A 77 -7.10 11.01 -10.84
C ALA A 77 -5.72 11.69 -10.85
N THR A 78 -5.33 12.23 -9.71
CA THR A 78 -3.97 12.77 -9.48
C THR A 78 -3.14 11.83 -8.61
N PHE A 79 -3.81 11.02 -7.78
CA PHE A 79 -3.21 9.97 -6.97
C PHE A 79 -4.00 8.67 -7.08
N CYS A 80 -3.29 7.56 -7.24
CA CYS A 80 -3.82 6.21 -7.16
C CYS A 80 -3.10 5.46 -6.04
N VAL A 81 -3.79 5.10 -4.97
CA VAL A 81 -3.23 4.33 -3.86
C VAL A 81 -3.75 2.90 -3.97
N SER A 82 -2.85 1.94 -4.17
CA SER A 82 -3.18 0.56 -4.45
C SER A 82 -2.74 -0.37 -3.33
N SER A 83 -3.70 -1.13 -2.80
CA SER A 83 -3.47 -2.25 -1.87
C SER A 83 -4.48 -3.35 -2.17
N ILE A 84 -4.19 -4.14 -3.20
CA ILE A 84 -4.99 -5.30 -3.59
C ILE A 84 -4.39 -6.61 -3.04
N GLU A 85 -5.22 -7.64 -3.06
CA GLU A 85 -4.84 -9.04 -2.87
C GLU A 85 -5.69 -9.90 -3.82
N VAL A 86 -5.18 -11.06 -4.24
CA VAL A 86 -5.84 -11.93 -5.21
C VAL A 86 -6.28 -13.23 -4.57
N GLY A 87 -7.59 -13.51 -4.66
CA GLY A 87 -8.19 -14.75 -4.17
C GLY A 87 -8.38 -14.79 -2.65
N SER A 88 -8.43 -16.00 -2.10
CA SER A 88 -8.59 -16.25 -0.67
C SER A 88 -7.28 -15.97 0.06
N ARG A 89 -7.06 -14.72 0.50
CA ARG A 89 -5.78 -14.25 1.09
C ARG A 89 -5.17 -15.24 2.06
N PHE A 90 -5.92 -15.61 3.10
CA PHE A 90 -5.39 -16.43 4.20
C PHE A 90 -5.13 -17.86 3.80
N GLU A 91 -5.99 -18.45 2.96
CA GLU A 91 -5.81 -19.81 2.44
C GLU A 91 -4.61 -19.90 1.50
N LEU A 92 -4.46 -18.93 0.59
CA LEU A 92 -3.34 -18.88 -0.34
C LEU A 92 -2.03 -18.59 0.39
N TRP A 93 -2.05 -17.72 1.39
CA TRP A 93 -0.89 -17.44 2.22
C TRP A 93 -0.46 -18.67 3.04
N GLU A 94 -1.42 -19.43 3.58
CA GLU A 94 -1.15 -20.70 4.24
C GLU A 94 -0.49 -21.71 3.28
N GLN A 95 -0.95 -21.77 2.03
CA GLN A 95 -0.35 -22.62 1.00
C GLN A 95 1.07 -22.15 0.62
N ASP A 96 1.29 -20.85 0.47
CA ASP A 96 2.61 -20.25 0.19
C ASP A 96 3.65 -20.61 1.25
N TRP A 97 3.18 -20.84 2.48
CA TRP A 97 3.99 -21.28 3.60
C TRP A 97 4.19 -22.80 3.64
N ASN A 98 3.08 -23.55 3.62
CA ASN A 98 3.09 -24.99 3.87
C ASN A 98 3.66 -25.80 2.71
N ILE A 99 3.42 -25.38 1.45
CA ILE A 99 3.92 -26.13 0.29
C ILE A 99 5.45 -26.15 0.28
N PRO A 100 6.19 -25.03 0.36
CA PRO A 100 7.66 -25.09 0.39
C PRO A 100 8.20 -25.85 1.60
N LEU A 101 7.51 -25.80 2.74
CA LEU A 101 7.88 -26.53 3.95
C LEU A 101 7.86 -28.06 3.74
N GLN A 102 6.90 -28.59 2.98
CA GLN A 102 6.84 -30.02 2.63
C GLN A 102 8.07 -30.49 1.84
N TYR A 103 8.75 -29.59 1.14
CA TYR A 103 9.98 -29.85 0.40
C TYR A 103 11.26 -29.48 1.20
N GLY A 104 11.13 -29.23 2.50
CA GLY A 104 12.26 -28.91 3.38
C GLY A 104 12.71 -27.45 3.34
N ILE A 105 11.97 -26.57 2.64
CA ILE A 105 12.31 -25.15 2.54
C ILE A 105 11.64 -24.39 3.68
N ARG A 106 12.43 -23.97 4.66
CA ARG A 106 11.97 -23.13 5.78
C ARG A 106 11.98 -21.67 5.36
N GLN A 107 10.87 -20.98 5.60
CA GLN A 107 10.71 -19.54 5.35
C GLN A 107 10.37 -18.84 6.68
N VAL A 108 10.22 -17.50 6.72
CA VAL A 108 9.77 -16.74 7.93
C VAL A 108 8.33 -16.26 7.81
N TYR A 109 7.98 -15.61 6.70
CA TYR A 109 6.59 -15.19 6.44
C TYR A 109 5.99 -15.71 5.12
N GLY A 110 6.82 -16.15 4.16
CA GLY A 110 6.35 -16.68 2.88
C GLY A 110 5.63 -15.69 1.96
N GLU A 111 5.22 -14.50 2.41
CA GLU A 111 4.49 -13.53 1.58
C GLU A 111 5.44 -12.69 0.69
N ASN A 112 6.65 -12.40 1.20
CA ASN A 112 7.52 -11.35 0.64
C ASN A 112 8.80 -11.89 -0.01
N GLY A 113 9.23 -13.09 0.37
CA GLY A 113 10.47 -13.72 -0.07
C GLY A 113 10.37 -15.23 -0.15
N GLY A 114 11.42 -15.89 -0.62
CA GLY A 114 11.46 -17.33 -0.83
C GLY A 114 10.48 -17.84 -1.90
N PRO A 115 10.23 -19.16 -1.98
CA PRO A 115 9.26 -19.76 -2.90
C PRO A 115 7.82 -19.29 -2.67
N GLY A 116 7.40 -19.09 -1.41
CA GLY A 116 6.06 -18.58 -1.11
C GLY A 116 5.85 -17.19 -1.73
N GLY A 117 6.85 -16.31 -1.58
CA GLY A 117 6.78 -14.97 -2.17
C GLY A 117 6.77 -15.02 -3.69
N LEU A 118 7.31 -16.08 -4.31
CA LEU A 118 7.18 -16.32 -5.75
C LEU A 118 5.78 -16.72 -6.15
N PHE A 119 5.15 -17.65 -5.44
CA PHE A 119 3.78 -18.04 -5.72
C PHE A 119 2.84 -16.82 -5.59
N HIS A 120 3.01 -16.03 -4.53
CA HIS A 120 2.30 -14.77 -4.35
C HIS A 120 2.54 -13.79 -5.50
N SER A 121 3.81 -13.56 -5.88
CA SER A 121 4.17 -12.70 -7.02
C SER A 121 3.43 -13.10 -8.30
N LEU A 122 3.41 -14.40 -8.60
CA LEU A 122 2.81 -14.92 -9.84
C LEU A 122 1.29 -14.71 -9.88
N ARG A 123 0.62 -14.69 -8.72
CA ARG A 123 -0.82 -14.39 -8.63
C ARG A 123 -1.11 -12.89 -8.73
N ILE A 124 -0.34 -12.06 -8.03
CA ILE A 124 -0.68 -10.64 -7.83
C ILE A 124 -0.13 -9.70 -8.90
N ILE A 125 1.02 -10.01 -9.51
CA ILE A 125 1.64 -9.13 -10.52
C ILE A 125 0.75 -8.94 -11.75
N PRO A 126 0.12 -9.97 -12.35
CA PRO A 126 -0.72 -9.78 -13.53
C PRO A 126 -1.85 -8.75 -13.37
N PRO A 127 -2.70 -8.80 -12.32
CA PRO A 127 -3.72 -7.78 -12.12
C PRO A 127 -3.13 -6.40 -11.81
N ILE A 128 -2.01 -6.30 -11.09
CA ILE A 128 -1.34 -5.00 -10.88
C ILE A 128 -0.85 -4.42 -12.21
N LEU A 129 -0.28 -5.22 -13.11
CA LEU A 129 0.13 -4.75 -14.44
C LEU A 129 -1.07 -4.29 -15.28
N ALA A 130 -2.25 -4.90 -15.11
CA ALA A 130 -3.47 -4.44 -15.75
C ALA A 130 -3.94 -3.10 -15.17
N ILE A 131 -3.93 -2.95 -13.84
CA ILE A 131 -4.27 -1.69 -13.15
C ILE A 131 -3.34 -0.56 -13.60
N CYS A 132 -2.02 -0.77 -13.54
CA CYS A 132 -1.03 0.21 -13.97
C CYS A 132 -1.17 0.60 -15.45
N GLY A 133 -1.51 -0.36 -16.31
CA GLY A 133 -1.78 -0.10 -17.72
C GLY A 133 -3.02 0.79 -17.93
N ASP A 134 -4.06 0.61 -17.11
CA ASP A 134 -5.24 1.48 -17.16
C ASP A 134 -4.97 2.85 -16.54
N VAL A 135 -4.14 2.95 -15.49
CA VAL A 135 -3.68 4.25 -14.97
C VAL A 135 -2.98 5.04 -16.06
N LEU A 136 -2.04 4.44 -16.80
CA LEU A 136 -1.38 5.10 -17.94
C LEU A 136 -2.36 5.56 -19.02
N ARG A 137 -3.46 4.81 -19.24
CA ARG A 137 -4.46 5.16 -20.25
C ARG A 137 -5.35 6.33 -19.81
N HIS A 138 -5.79 6.34 -18.56
CA HIS A 138 -6.83 7.26 -18.07
C HIS A 138 -6.27 8.49 -17.36
N CYS A 139 -5.11 8.37 -16.71
CA CYS A 139 -4.49 9.41 -15.89
C CYS A 139 -2.95 9.24 -15.82
N PRO A 140 -2.24 9.39 -16.97
CA PRO A 140 -0.80 9.11 -17.05
C PRO A 140 0.07 9.98 -16.13
N GLU A 141 -0.44 11.14 -15.72
CA GLU A 141 0.26 12.08 -14.83
C GLU A 141 0.09 11.74 -13.35
N ALA A 142 -0.80 10.79 -13.01
CA ALA A 142 -1.07 10.42 -11.62
C ALA A 142 0.11 9.71 -10.97
N TYR A 143 0.35 10.01 -9.69
CA TYR A 143 1.24 9.20 -8.87
C TYR A 143 0.53 7.91 -8.46
N VAL A 144 1.23 6.78 -8.57
CA VAL A 144 0.76 5.48 -8.10
C VAL A 144 1.55 5.08 -6.86
N PHE A 145 0.87 4.98 -5.73
CA PHE A 145 1.43 4.45 -4.49
C PHE A 145 1.02 2.99 -4.32
N ASN A 146 2.00 2.08 -4.32
CA ASN A 146 1.76 0.66 -4.13
C ASN A 146 2.10 0.23 -2.70
N PHE A 147 1.10 -0.34 -2.03
CA PHE A 147 1.21 -1.01 -0.72
C PHE A 147 1.06 -2.54 -0.84
N SER A 148 0.71 -3.08 -2.01
CA SER A 148 0.63 -4.52 -2.22
C SER A 148 2.00 -5.19 -2.17
N ASN A 149 2.03 -6.38 -1.58
CA ASN A 149 3.21 -7.24 -1.53
C ASN A 149 3.18 -8.32 -2.61
N PRO A 150 4.33 -8.89 -3.01
CA PRO A 150 5.69 -8.55 -2.58
C PRO A 150 6.22 -7.31 -3.32
N MET A 151 6.34 -6.19 -2.60
CA MET A 151 6.51 -4.88 -3.21
C MET A 151 7.78 -4.76 -4.06
N SER A 152 8.91 -5.30 -3.57
CA SER A 152 10.17 -5.32 -4.35
C SER A 152 9.99 -5.93 -5.74
N ARG A 153 9.24 -7.03 -5.88
CA ARG A 153 9.02 -7.73 -7.15
C ARG A 153 7.95 -7.04 -8.00
N ILE A 154 6.90 -6.54 -7.36
CA ILE A 154 5.86 -5.74 -8.03
C ILE A 154 6.47 -4.49 -8.66
N CYS A 155 7.12 -3.64 -7.87
CA CYS A 155 7.69 -2.38 -8.34
C CYS A 155 8.76 -2.61 -9.41
N THR A 156 9.62 -3.62 -9.25
CA THR A 156 10.60 -3.99 -10.28
C THR A 156 9.92 -4.39 -11.61
N THR A 157 8.84 -5.18 -11.54
CA THR A 157 8.16 -5.66 -12.75
C THR A 157 7.36 -4.55 -13.44
N VAL A 158 6.64 -3.74 -12.66
CA VAL A 158 5.89 -2.59 -13.17
C VAL A 158 6.84 -1.58 -13.79
N GLY A 159 7.93 -1.20 -13.11
CA GLY A 159 8.90 -0.24 -13.62
C GLY A 159 9.60 -0.68 -14.91
N ARG A 160 9.79 -2.01 -15.10
CA ARG A 160 10.32 -2.55 -16.37
C ARG A 160 9.29 -2.52 -17.50
N LYS A 161 8.02 -2.80 -17.19
CA LYS A 161 6.95 -2.83 -18.20
C LYS A 161 6.47 -1.43 -18.60
N TYR A 162 6.45 -0.51 -17.63
CA TYR A 162 5.88 0.83 -17.74
C TYR A 162 6.87 1.85 -17.16
N PRO A 163 7.99 2.13 -17.83
CA PRO A 163 9.05 3.00 -17.31
C PRO A 163 8.60 4.45 -17.08
N ASP A 164 7.55 4.91 -17.77
CA ASP A 164 7.01 6.27 -17.65
C ASP A 164 5.98 6.41 -16.51
N LEU A 165 5.58 5.31 -15.86
CA LEU A 165 4.63 5.35 -14.75
C LEU A 165 5.28 5.94 -13.50
N ARG A 166 4.63 6.93 -12.88
CA ARG A 166 5.06 7.54 -11.60
C ARG A 166 4.74 6.64 -10.41
N LEU A 167 5.41 5.48 -10.34
CA LEU A 167 5.19 4.47 -9.30
C LEU A 167 6.14 4.67 -8.11
N ILE A 168 5.56 4.66 -6.90
CA ILE A 168 6.29 4.65 -5.64
C ILE A 168 5.77 3.49 -4.79
N GLY A 169 6.67 2.62 -4.33
CA GLY A 169 6.34 1.59 -3.35
C GLY A 169 6.50 2.11 -1.92
N LEU A 170 5.49 1.91 -1.07
CA LEU A 170 5.51 2.34 0.33
C LEU A 170 5.34 1.14 1.29
N CYS A 171 6.20 1.06 2.29
CA CYS A 171 6.14 0.06 3.36
C CYS A 171 6.51 0.69 4.70
N HIS A 172 5.90 0.20 5.78
CA HIS A 172 6.10 0.67 7.15
C HIS A 172 7.26 -0.03 7.88
N GLU A 173 8.04 -0.89 7.21
CA GLU A 173 9.15 -1.65 7.80
C GLU A 173 10.10 -0.76 8.62
N VAL A 174 10.57 0.35 8.05
CA VAL A 174 11.51 1.26 8.73
C VAL A 174 10.86 1.95 9.94
N ALA A 175 9.55 2.26 9.86
CA ALA A 175 8.82 2.87 10.97
C ALA A 175 8.73 1.93 12.19
N SER A 176 8.90 0.61 12.02
CA SER A 176 8.97 -0.31 13.16
C SER A 176 10.18 -0.08 14.07
N LEU A 177 11.24 0.57 13.56
CA LEU A 177 12.41 0.94 14.37
C LEU A 177 12.08 1.95 15.48
N GLU A 178 11.02 2.77 15.30
CA GLU A 178 10.49 3.67 16.33
C GLU A 178 10.12 2.94 17.62
N ARG A 179 9.60 1.71 17.46
CA ARG A 179 9.18 0.88 18.58
C ARG A 179 10.35 0.14 19.23
N HIS A 180 11.32 -0.30 18.44
CA HIS A 180 12.32 -1.27 18.88
C HIS A 180 13.63 -0.61 19.34
N LEU A 181 14.13 0.40 18.63
CA LEU A 181 15.43 1.00 18.95
C LEU A 181 15.48 1.65 20.34
N PRO A 182 14.43 2.36 20.81
CA PRO A 182 14.52 2.99 22.13
C PRO A 182 14.73 2.00 23.27
N ALA A 183 14.04 0.85 23.21
CA ALA A 183 14.19 -0.20 24.20
C ALA A 183 15.56 -0.89 24.12
N MET A 184 16.11 -1.06 22.91
CA MET A 184 17.41 -1.72 22.71
C MET A 184 18.60 -0.83 23.12
N LEU A 185 18.51 0.48 22.88
CA LEU A 185 19.61 1.43 23.07
C LEU A 185 19.49 2.23 24.37
N GLY A 186 18.31 2.28 24.99
CA GLY A 186 18.04 3.13 26.16
C GLY A 186 18.01 4.62 25.83
N VAL A 187 17.64 4.96 24.58
CA VAL A 187 17.66 6.34 24.05
C VAL A 187 16.30 6.66 23.42
N PRO A 188 15.69 7.84 23.68
CA PRO A 188 14.45 8.24 23.00
C PRO A 188 14.61 8.25 21.48
N PHE A 189 13.57 7.85 20.73
CA PHE A 189 13.68 7.72 19.27
C PHE A 189 13.96 9.08 18.61
N GLU A 190 13.37 10.14 19.13
CA GLU A 190 13.54 11.51 18.69
C GLU A 190 15.00 12.00 18.80
N GLU A 191 15.83 11.37 19.63
CA GLU A 191 17.26 11.68 19.72
C GLU A 191 18.10 10.96 18.66
N LEU A 192 17.50 10.05 17.90
CA LEU A 192 18.19 9.23 16.89
C LEU A 192 17.90 9.74 15.48
N GLU A 193 18.97 9.86 14.69
CA GLU A 193 18.94 9.95 13.24
C GLU A 193 19.35 8.60 12.65
N LEU A 194 18.56 8.08 11.72
CA LEU A 194 18.74 6.76 11.15
C LEU A 194 19.02 6.86 9.65
N ASP A 195 19.91 6.01 9.16
CA ASP A 195 20.20 5.84 7.74
C ASP A 195 19.90 4.39 7.31
N PRO A 196 18.62 4.06 7.03
CA PRO A 196 18.23 2.74 6.56
C PRO A 196 18.35 2.63 5.04
N ALA A 197 18.89 1.52 4.55
CA ALA A 197 18.96 1.22 3.12
C ALA A 197 18.81 -0.27 2.83
N GLY A 198 18.28 -0.59 1.65
CA GLY A 198 18.12 -1.97 1.20
C GLY A 198 16.96 -2.13 0.23
N LEU A 199 16.46 -3.36 0.11
CA LEU A 199 15.23 -3.65 -0.61
C LEU A 199 14.08 -3.72 0.39
N ASN A 200 12.84 -3.58 -0.08
CA ASN A 200 11.69 -3.80 0.80
C ASN A 200 11.73 -5.21 1.40
N HIS A 201 11.56 -5.28 2.73
CA HIS A 201 11.68 -6.47 3.58
C HIS A 201 13.07 -7.14 3.54
N PHE A 202 14.08 -6.35 3.16
CA PHE A 202 15.49 -6.70 3.19
C PHE A 202 16.31 -5.42 3.42
N THR A 203 15.89 -4.66 4.45
CA THR A 203 16.45 -3.37 4.82
C THR A 203 17.49 -3.53 5.93
N PHE A 204 18.57 -2.76 5.86
CA PHE A 204 19.61 -2.69 6.88
C PHE A 204 19.70 -1.27 7.43
N LEU A 205 19.95 -1.16 8.73
CA LEU A 205 20.31 0.12 9.34
C LEU A 205 21.81 0.34 9.15
N LEU A 206 22.19 1.22 8.21
CA LEU A 206 23.58 1.50 7.89
C LEU A 206 24.25 2.39 8.95
N ALA A 207 23.50 3.33 9.51
CA ALA A 207 23.93 4.16 10.61
C ALA A 207 22.76 4.52 11.55
N ALA A 208 23.07 4.68 12.83
CA ALA A 208 22.22 5.34 13.81
C ALA A 208 23.10 6.32 14.59
N ARG A 209 22.70 7.60 14.63
CA ARG A 209 23.47 8.69 15.22
C ARG A 209 22.64 9.45 16.21
N TYR A 210 23.27 9.97 17.26
CA TYR A 210 22.61 10.96 18.10
C TYR A 210 22.44 12.27 17.33
N ARG A 211 21.21 12.78 17.20
CA ARG A 211 20.94 14.08 16.55
C ARG A 211 21.72 15.23 17.18
N SER A 212 21.94 15.17 18.48
CA SER A 212 22.64 16.21 19.25
C SER A 212 24.13 16.29 18.97
N THR A 213 24.77 15.17 18.60
CA THR A 213 26.24 15.10 18.46
C THR A 213 26.74 14.60 17.11
N GLY A 214 25.87 13.99 16.30
CA GLY A 214 26.22 13.30 15.05
C GLY A 214 27.06 12.03 15.23
N LYS A 215 27.36 11.64 16.48
CA LYS A 215 28.13 10.44 16.80
C LYS A 215 27.29 9.19 16.66
#